data_AF-A0A3B1BWZ9-F1
#
_entry.id   AF-A0A3B1BWZ9-F1
#
_cell.length_a   1.000
_cell.length_b   1.000
_cell.length_c   1.000
_cell.angle_alpha   90.00
_cell.angle_beta   90.00
_cell.angle_gamma   90.00
#
_symmetry.space_group_name_H-M   'P 1'
#
loop_
_entity.id
_entity.type
_entity.pdbx_description
1 polymer ?
#
loop_
_entity_poly.entity_id
_entity_poly.type
_entity_poly.pdbx_seq_one_letter_code
_entity_poly.pdbx_strand_id
1 'polypeptide(L)'
;MKKIIYIMFIAVIAFSCNESRVKIIPNYDLEYYSEKDVKSPAIPKDSTLANSLNKRIAELLKTYSKENGKNYGLSLNWRLYINKEGRVDFIKYFGNKYNPRIIDDSKSSFSRKIIKQLLPEIEKWEFTPATIFDNYVNSSIDLNGMFAFTPKGTVKIYRPVKFNSEGNQFADYFVAVEQMPSPIGGIMAIQKNIHYPEIAKRAGIEGRVFVKAYIDSTGTVAKTELIRGIGSGCDEEAMNAVKKVKFNPGMQRGKRVNVQVTVPILFKLSNGSDTPKNSDLKDQLLLTYEKDINSSGLSKLSGKIISAKGGIPIAAANILLVGTKLGAASNNNGEFFISKIPPGEYLLQVFHPTYGKHDMGKIYIKANKNLLVKIRIKKGS
;
A
#
# COMPACT_ATOMS: atom_id res chain seq x y z
N MET A 1 15.99 30.78 33.42
CA MET A 1 14.70 30.08 33.59
C MET A 1 14.38 29.28 32.32
N LYS A 2 14.70 27.98 32.28
CA LYS A 2 14.35 27.05 31.18
C LYS A 2 13.16 26.20 31.65
N LYS A 3 12.04 26.24 30.91
CA LYS A 3 10.88 25.37 31.16
C LYS A 3 11.09 24.01 30.48
N ILE A 4 10.96 22.97 31.28
CA ILE A 4 10.97 21.54 30.95
C ILE A 4 9.62 21.16 30.33
N ILE A 5 9.62 20.36 29.26
CA ILE A 5 8.43 19.60 28.82
C ILE A 5 8.87 18.15 28.55
N TYR A 6 8.20 17.24 29.25
CA TYR A 6 8.44 15.80 29.36
C TYR A 6 8.20 15.03 28.04
N ILE A 7 9.07 14.07 27.73
CA ILE A 7 8.80 12.97 26.80
C ILE A 7 8.74 11.69 27.63
N MET A 8 7.56 11.07 27.71
CA MET A 8 7.40 9.74 28.32
C MET A 8 7.98 8.66 27.41
N PHE A 9 9.18 8.21 27.74
CA PHE A 9 9.73 6.92 27.30
C PHE A 9 9.42 5.87 28.36
N ILE A 10 8.78 4.77 27.97
CA ILE A 10 8.74 3.57 28.80
C ILE A 10 10.10 2.89 28.65
N ALA A 11 11.02 3.23 29.54
CA ALA A 11 12.29 2.56 29.72
C ALA A 11 12.09 1.40 30.71
N VAL A 12 12.17 0.16 30.22
CA VAL A 12 12.40 -0.98 31.12
C VAL A 12 13.90 -1.02 31.37
N ILE A 13 14.32 -0.43 32.49
CA ILE A 13 15.72 -0.39 32.90
C ILE A 13 16.02 -1.67 33.68
N ALA A 14 16.69 -2.63 33.04
CA ALA A 14 17.46 -3.64 33.76
C ALA A 14 18.90 -3.13 33.83
N PHE A 15 19.34 -2.67 35.01
CA PHE A 15 20.72 -2.33 35.26
C PHE A 15 21.56 -3.61 35.31
N SER A 16 22.37 -3.84 34.29
CA SER A 16 23.61 -4.58 34.41
C SER A 16 24.61 -4.00 33.41
N CYS A 17 25.79 -3.68 33.92
CA CYS A 17 26.86 -3.00 33.20
C CYS A 17 27.35 -3.87 32.05
N ASN A 18 26.92 -3.58 30.82
CA ASN A 18 27.62 -3.96 29.60
C ASN A 18 27.18 -2.99 28.50
N GLU A 19 28.11 -2.54 27.65
CA GLU A 19 27.89 -1.56 26.59
C GLU A 19 26.56 -1.79 25.87
N SER A 20 25.55 -0.97 26.18
CA SER A 20 24.25 -1.08 25.57
C SER A 20 24.33 -0.43 24.19
N ARG A 21 24.87 -1.15 23.20
CA ARG A 21 24.66 -0.82 21.79
C ARG A 21 23.15 -0.74 21.59
N VAL A 22 22.64 0.47 21.37
CA VAL A 22 21.24 0.69 20.99
C VAL A 22 21.02 -0.05 19.67
N LYS A 23 20.48 -1.26 19.75
CA LYS A 23 20.16 -2.08 18.59
C LYS A 23 18.91 -1.48 17.95
N ILE A 24 19.09 -0.72 16.88
CA ILE A 24 17.97 -0.27 16.05
C ILE A 24 17.33 -1.56 15.50
N ILE A 25 16.09 -1.82 15.89
CA ILE A 25 15.32 -2.94 15.34
C ILE A 25 14.71 -2.43 14.03
N PRO A 26 15.09 -2.99 12.87
CA PRO A 26 14.52 -2.58 11.59
C PRO A 26 13.01 -2.77 11.62
N ASN A 27 12.25 -1.83 11.06
CA ASN A 27 10.82 -2.02 10.88
C ASN A 27 10.59 -2.76 9.57
N TYR A 28 10.77 -4.07 9.60
CA TYR A 28 10.68 -4.94 8.42
C TYR A 28 9.38 -4.77 7.63
N ASP A 29 8.24 -4.50 8.28
CA ASP A 29 6.95 -4.25 7.60
C ASP A 29 6.93 -2.96 6.75
N LEU A 30 7.88 -2.03 6.96
CA LEU A 30 8.05 -0.82 6.14
C LEU A 30 9.12 -0.99 5.06
N GLU A 31 10.09 -1.87 5.28
CA GLU A 31 11.25 -2.06 4.40
C GLU A 31 11.05 -3.18 3.37
N TYR A 32 10.12 -4.10 3.63
CA TYR A 32 9.87 -5.29 2.82
C TYR A 32 8.50 -5.20 2.14
N TYR A 33 8.46 -5.49 0.84
CA TYR A 33 7.23 -5.52 0.06
C TYR A 33 6.44 -6.80 0.37
N SER A 34 5.12 -6.69 0.55
CA SER A 34 4.29 -7.89 0.71
C SER A 34 4.06 -8.61 -0.62
N GLU A 35 3.61 -9.87 -0.59
CA GLU A 35 3.34 -10.69 -1.80
C GLU A 35 2.43 -10.00 -2.82
N LYS A 36 1.51 -9.14 -2.35
CA LYS A 36 0.59 -8.36 -3.20
C LYS A 36 1.21 -7.09 -3.80
N ASP A 37 2.38 -6.68 -3.32
CA ASP A 37 3.06 -5.44 -3.74
C ASP A 37 4.22 -5.69 -4.71
N VAL A 38 4.46 -6.96 -5.07
CA VAL A 38 5.53 -7.42 -5.96
C VAL A 38 4.97 -8.07 -7.23
N LYS A 39 5.70 -7.99 -8.33
CA LYS A 39 5.30 -8.58 -9.62
C LYS A 39 5.50 -10.09 -9.62
N SER A 40 6.64 -10.55 -9.13
CA SER A 40 6.89 -11.95 -8.84
C SER A 40 7.22 -12.09 -7.36
N PRO A 41 6.50 -12.91 -6.59
CA PRO A 41 6.78 -13.12 -5.19
C PRO A 41 8.02 -13.99 -5.00
N ALA A 42 8.55 -14.00 -3.79
CA ALA A 42 9.61 -14.93 -3.44
C ALA A 42 9.07 -16.36 -3.38
N ILE A 43 9.66 -17.26 -4.16
CA ILE A 43 9.24 -18.67 -4.25
C ILE A 43 10.37 -19.55 -3.70
N PRO A 44 10.09 -20.53 -2.83
CA PRO A 44 11.12 -21.46 -2.34
C PRO A 44 11.89 -22.10 -3.49
N LYS A 45 13.21 -22.18 -3.37
CA LYS A 45 14.03 -22.91 -4.36
C LYS A 45 13.74 -24.41 -4.34
N ASP A 46 13.45 -24.95 -3.16
CA ASP A 46 12.94 -26.31 -2.99
C ASP A 46 11.40 -26.30 -3.02
N SER A 47 10.81 -26.85 -4.08
CA SER A 47 9.36 -26.91 -4.26
C SER A 47 8.66 -27.86 -3.27
N THR A 48 9.38 -28.76 -2.62
CA THR A 48 8.83 -29.74 -1.66
C THR A 48 8.69 -29.17 -0.25
N LEU A 49 9.28 -28.02 0.00
CA LEU A 49 9.48 -27.41 1.32
C LEU A 49 8.17 -27.17 2.09
N ALA A 50 7.08 -26.81 1.40
CA ALA A 50 5.75 -26.73 2.00
C ALA A 50 5.24 -28.10 2.49
N ASN A 51 5.38 -29.14 1.65
CA ASN A 51 4.94 -30.50 1.96
C ASN A 51 5.77 -31.09 3.10
N SER A 52 7.09 -30.89 3.07
CA SER A 52 8.02 -31.31 4.13
C SER A 52 7.68 -30.64 5.47
N LEU A 53 7.40 -29.33 5.48
CA LEU A 53 6.97 -28.62 6.69
C LEU A 53 5.64 -29.18 7.23
N ASN A 54 4.64 -29.33 6.36
CA ASN A 54 3.33 -29.88 6.73
C ASN A 54 3.45 -31.28 7.39
N LYS A 55 4.28 -32.15 6.81
CA LYS A 55 4.56 -33.49 7.34
C LYS A 55 5.27 -33.43 8.68
N ARG A 56 6.33 -32.62 8.78
CA ARG A 56 7.12 -32.47 10.02
C ARG A 56 6.28 -31.94 11.18
N ILE A 57 5.41 -30.96 10.93
CA ILE A 57 4.48 -30.46 11.96
C ILE A 57 3.56 -31.58 12.44
N ALA A 58 2.97 -32.35 11.51
CA ALA A 58 2.07 -33.44 11.87
C ALA A 58 2.77 -34.52 12.71
N GLU A 59 4.05 -34.81 12.43
CA GLU A 59 4.87 -35.73 13.22
C GLU A 59 5.16 -35.18 14.62
N LEU A 60 5.57 -33.91 14.73
CA LEU A 60 5.83 -33.26 16.03
C LEU A 60 4.57 -33.22 16.92
N LEU A 61 3.40 -32.93 16.33
CA LEU A 61 2.12 -32.97 17.02
C LEU A 61 1.81 -34.37 17.57
N LYS A 62 2.03 -35.42 16.77
CA LYS A 62 1.82 -36.83 17.18
C LYS A 62 2.74 -37.21 18.34
N THR A 63 4.04 -36.93 18.23
CA THR A 63 5.02 -37.26 19.26
C THR A 63 4.67 -36.59 20.59
N TYR A 64 4.39 -35.30 20.57
CA TYR A 64 4.06 -34.57 21.79
C TYR A 64 2.75 -35.03 22.43
N SER A 65 1.74 -35.33 21.61
CA SER A 65 0.47 -35.86 22.11
C SER A 65 0.67 -37.20 22.83
N LYS A 66 1.50 -38.10 22.26
CA LYS A 66 1.86 -39.38 22.87
C LYS A 66 2.57 -39.20 24.21
N GLU A 67 3.50 -38.25 24.31
CA GLU A 67 4.25 -37.98 25.54
C GLU A 67 3.39 -37.38 26.67
N ASN A 68 2.35 -36.63 26.33
CA ASN A 68 1.58 -35.84 27.31
C ASN A 68 0.14 -36.32 27.52
N GLY A 69 -0.31 -37.34 26.78
CA GLY A 69 -1.66 -37.89 26.86
C GLY A 69 -2.77 -36.91 26.48
N LYS A 70 -2.47 -35.90 25.67
CA LYS A 70 -3.39 -34.81 25.30
C LYS A 70 -3.37 -34.53 23.81
N ASN A 71 -4.52 -34.18 23.25
CA ASN A 71 -4.70 -33.81 21.85
C ASN A 71 -4.62 -32.29 21.70
N TYR A 72 -3.71 -31.80 20.86
CA TYR A 72 -3.46 -30.36 20.69
C TYR A 72 -3.65 -29.89 19.24
N GLY A 73 -4.01 -28.61 19.08
CA GLY A 73 -4.00 -27.92 17.78
C GLY A 73 -2.80 -26.99 17.65
N LEU A 74 -2.37 -26.73 16.41
CA LEU A 74 -1.38 -25.72 16.08
C LEU A 74 -1.89 -24.86 14.93
N SER A 75 -1.84 -23.54 15.12
CA SER A 75 -2.02 -22.57 14.05
C SER A 75 -0.69 -21.86 13.78
N LEU A 76 -0.25 -21.87 12.53
CA LEU A 76 0.89 -21.12 12.06
C LEU A 76 0.41 -19.86 11.38
N ASN A 77 0.92 -18.72 11.83
CA ASN A 77 0.68 -17.40 11.24
C ASN A 77 2.00 -16.62 11.32
N TRP A 78 2.91 -16.95 10.40
CA TRP A 78 4.27 -16.39 10.36
C TRP A 78 4.49 -15.59 9.10
N ARG A 79 5.19 -14.49 9.24
CA ARG A 79 5.72 -13.71 8.13
C ARG A 79 7.22 -13.92 8.06
N LEU A 80 7.69 -14.42 6.92
CA LEU A 80 9.11 -14.51 6.62
C LEU A 80 9.48 -13.25 5.85
N TYR A 81 10.53 -12.57 6.27
CA TYR A 81 11.13 -11.46 5.56
C TYR A 81 12.36 -11.97 4.82
N ILE A 82 12.32 -11.85 3.50
CA ILE A 82 13.26 -12.43 2.55
C ILE A 82 13.98 -11.28 1.85
N ASN A 83 15.30 -11.25 1.96
CA ASN A 83 16.11 -10.21 1.32
C ASN A 83 16.22 -10.40 -0.20
N LYS A 84 16.82 -9.43 -0.89
CA LYS A 84 17.02 -9.45 -2.34
C LYS A 84 17.92 -10.59 -2.84
N GLU A 85 18.68 -11.26 -1.97
CA GLU A 85 19.46 -12.46 -2.27
C GLU A 85 18.64 -13.76 -2.09
N GLY A 86 17.40 -13.67 -1.61
CA GLY A 86 16.52 -14.80 -1.39
C GLY A 86 16.74 -15.53 -0.06
N ARG A 87 17.40 -14.91 0.92
CA ARG A 87 17.60 -15.47 2.26
C ARG A 87 16.59 -14.92 3.26
N VAL A 88 16.23 -15.73 4.25
CA VAL A 88 15.35 -15.30 5.36
C VAL A 88 16.17 -14.45 6.34
N ASP A 89 15.85 -13.16 6.42
CA ASP A 89 16.47 -12.22 7.37
C ASP A 89 15.77 -12.26 8.73
N PHE A 90 14.44 -12.40 8.73
CA PHE A 90 13.64 -12.35 9.95
C PHE A 90 12.34 -13.14 9.81
N ILE A 91 11.85 -13.66 10.94
CA ILE A 91 10.57 -14.35 11.04
C ILE A 91 9.74 -13.68 12.13
N LYS A 92 8.55 -13.20 11.77
CA LYS A 92 7.62 -12.57 12.70
C LYS A 92 6.36 -13.40 12.84
N TYR A 93 5.94 -13.65 14.07
CA TYR A 93 4.59 -14.14 14.34
C TYR A 93 3.58 -12.98 14.28
N PHE A 94 2.49 -13.19 13.54
CA PHE A 94 1.34 -12.29 13.55
C PHE A 94 0.10 -13.10 13.95
N GLY A 95 -0.35 -12.95 15.19
CA GLY A 95 -1.42 -13.77 15.78
C GLY A 95 -2.79 -13.62 15.12
N ASN A 96 -3.71 -14.52 15.50
CA ASN A 96 -4.97 -14.74 14.79
C ASN A 96 -6.03 -13.65 15.07
N LYS A 97 -6.64 -13.10 14.00
CA LYS A 97 -7.88 -12.29 14.04
C LYS A 97 -9.15 -13.15 14.04
N TYR A 98 -9.05 -14.47 13.84
CA TYR A 98 -10.20 -15.35 13.66
C TYR A 98 -10.27 -16.48 14.71
N ASN A 99 -11.40 -16.49 15.43
CA ASN A 99 -11.95 -17.55 16.28
C ASN A 99 -11.44 -17.66 17.75
N PRO A 100 -12.19 -17.11 18.74
CA PRO A 100 -11.85 -17.20 20.17
C PRO A 100 -12.04 -18.60 20.81
N ARG A 101 -12.52 -19.61 20.06
CA ARG A 101 -12.68 -21.00 20.56
C ARG A 101 -11.46 -21.88 20.36
N ILE A 102 -10.41 -21.40 19.70
CA ILE A 102 -9.11 -22.07 19.60
C ILE A 102 -8.16 -21.33 20.54
N ILE A 103 -7.72 -22.02 21.60
CA ILE A 103 -6.77 -21.46 22.57
C ILE A 103 -5.53 -20.98 21.80
N ASP A 104 -5.16 -19.70 21.98
CA ASP A 104 -3.93 -19.10 21.48
C ASP A 104 -2.71 -19.84 22.06
N ASP A 105 -2.32 -20.91 21.38
CA ASP A 105 -1.29 -21.83 21.87
C ASP A 105 0.13 -21.28 21.65
N SER A 106 0.31 -20.18 20.92
CA SER A 106 1.61 -19.50 20.77
C SER A 106 2.18 -19.02 22.12
N LYS A 107 1.33 -18.91 23.15
CA LYS A 107 1.71 -18.63 24.55
C LYS A 107 1.84 -19.88 25.42
N SER A 108 1.37 -21.04 24.97
CA SER A 108 1.54 -22.28 25.72
C SER A 108 2.97 -22.80 25.58
N SER A 109 3.39 -23.59 26.56
CA SER A 109 4.68 -24.29 26.50
C SER A 109 4.78 -25.25 25.31
N PHE A 110 3.64 -25.70 24.77
CA PHE A 110 3.56 -26.67 23.69
C PHE A 110 3.91 -26.07 22.33
N SER A 111 3.18 -25.04 21.86
CA SER A 111 3.55 -24.43 20.57
C SER A 111 4.96 -23.86 20.64
N ARG A 112 5.37 -23.23 21.75
CA ARG A 112 6.76 -22.72 21.87
C ARG A 112 7.81 -23.81 21.65
N LYS A 113 7.59 -25.03 22.15
CA LYS A 113 8.52 -26.17 21.94
C LYS A 113 8.55 -26.60 20.48
N ILE A 114 7.40 -26.76 19.83
CA ILE A 114 7.34 -27.11 18.40
C ILE A 114 8.01 -26.03 17.56
N ILE A 115 7.68 -24.76 17.83
CA ILE A 115 8.20 -23.60 17.13
C ILE A 115 9.74 -23.52 17.26
N LYS A 116 10.29 -23.75 18.45
CA LYS A 116 11.75 -23.77 18.69
C LYS A 116 12.47 -24.84 17.85
N GLN A 117 11.80 -25.94 17.51
CA GLN A 117 12.39 -26.98 16.65
C GLN A 117 12.29 -26.61 15.16
N LEU A 118 11.23 -25.93 14.75
CA LEU A 118 11.00 -25.57 13.34
C LEU A 118 11.82 -24.34 12.90
N LEU A 119 11.97 -23.34 13.77
CA LEU A 119 12.61 -22.06 13.41
C LEU A 119 14.03 -22.23 12.81
N PRO A 120 14.95 -23.02 13.40
CA PRO A 120 16.30 -23.17 12.85
C PRO A 120 16.35 -23.83 11.46
N GLU A 121 15.34 -24.63 11.11
CA GLU A 121 15.21 -25.22 9.78
C GLU A 121 14.69 -24.15 8.79
N ILE A 122 13.70 -23.35 9.20
CA ILE A 122 13.07 -22.32 8.37
C ILE A 122 14.00 -21.13 8.10
N GLU A 123 14.82 -20.74 9.08
CA GLU A 123 15.82 -19.67 8.93
C GLU A 123 16.87 -19.99 7.84
N LYS A 124 17.05 -21.26 7.50
CA LYS A 124 17.99 -21.73 6.46
C LYS A 124 17.35 -21.85 5.09
N TRP A 125 16.05 -21.59 4.97
CA TRP A 125 15.35 -21.71 3.69
C TRP A 125 15.84 -20.66 2.70
N GLU A 126 15.94 -21.08 1.44
CA GLU A 126 16.32 -20.21 0.33
C GLU A 126 15.17 -20.07 -0.66
N PHE A 127 15.05 -18.86 -1.18
CA PHE A 127 14.01 -18.44 -2.10
C PHE A 127 14.63 -17.86 -3.37
N THR A 128 13.86 -17.90 -4.45
CA THR A 128 14.04 -16.95 -5.55
C THR A 128 13.67 -15.54 -5.05
N PRO A 129 14.44 -14.50 -5.37
CA PRO A 129 14.11 -13.14 -4.95
C PRO A 129 12.81 -12.65 -5.59
N ALA A 130 12.03 -11.86 -4.86
CA ALA A 130 10.88 -11.16 -5.43
C ALA A 130 11.32 -10.05 -6.38
N THR A 131 10.47 -9.71 -7.35
CA THR A 131 10.78 -8.70 -8.37
C THR A 131 9.77 -7.57 -8.44
N ILE A 132 10.27 -6.36 -8.72
CA ILE A 132 9.51 -5.19 -9.17
C ILE A 132 10.34 -4.47 -10.25
N PHE A 133 9.74 -4.15 -11.39
CA PHE A 133 10.39 -3.55 -12.56
C PHE A 133 11.67 -4.31 -12.94
N ASP A 134 11.61 -5.65 -12.85
CA ASP A 134 12.72 -6.56 -13.11
C ASP A 134 13.94 -6.42 -12.17
N ASN A 135 13.79 -5.66 -11.06
CA ASN A 135 14.79 -5.56 -10.00
C ASN A 135 14.44 -6.48 -8.83
N TYR A 136 15.44 -7.10 -8.22
CA TYR A 136 15.26 -7.86 -6.98
C TYR A 136 14.99 -6.93 -5.80
N VAL A 137 14.00 -7.27 -4.99
CA VAL A 137 13.59 -6.48 -3.82
C VAL A 137 13.47 -7.34 -2.57
N ASN A 138 13.64 -6.70 -1.42
CA ASN A 138 13.26 -7.26 -0.14
C ASN A 138 11.75 -7.49 -0.10
N SER A 139 11.32 -8.69 0.30
CA SER A 139 9.90 -9.07 0.27
C SER A 139 9.51 -9.94 1.44
N SER A 140 8.22 -9.99 1.77
CA SER A 140 7.72 -10.84 2.84
C SER A 140 6.68 -11.81 2.33
N ILE A 141 6.69 -13.03 2.84
CA ILE A 141 5.70 -14.08 2.57
C ILE A 141 5.00 -14.53 3.86
N ASP A 142 3.71 -14.83 3.76
CA ASP A 142 2.91 -15.27 4.92
C ASP A 142 2.72 -16.81 4.92
N LEU A 143 3.35 -17.49 5.88
CA LEU A 143 3.14 -18.91 6.17
C LEU A 143 1.94 -19.11 7.10
N ASN A 144 0.84 -19.58 6.51
CA ASN A 144 -0.41 -19.83 7.23
C ASN A 144 -0.77 -21.32 7.21
N GLY A 145 -0.99 -21.91 8.38
CA GLY A 145 -1.35 -23.33 8.51
C GLY A 145 -2.22 -23.62 9.73
N MET A 146 -3.05 -24.67 9.65
CA MET A 146 -3.90 -25.11 10.77
C MET A 146 -3.93 -26.64 10.84
N PHE A 147 -3.53 -27.15 11.99
CA PHE A 147 -3.35 -28.57 12.29
C PHE A 147 -4.05 -28.90 13.59
N ALA A 148 -4.80 -29.98 13.65
CA ALA A 148 -5.39 -30.44 14.90
C ALA A 148 -5.70 -31.93 14.87
N PHE A 149 -5.81 -32.55 16.04
CA PHE A 149 -6.28 -33.92 16.16
C PHE A 149 -7.78 -34.04 15.82
N THR A 150 -8.11 -35.10 15.09
CA THR A 150 -9.47 -35.59 14.93
C THR A 150 -9.95 -36.27 16.22
N PRO A 151 -11.26 -36.47 16.42
CA PRO A 151 -11.78 -37.28 17.51
C PRO A 151 -11.22 -38.71 17.55
N LYS A 152 -10.73 -39.22 16.42
CA LYS A 152 -10.11 -40.56 16.27
C LYS A 152 -8.61 -40.58 16.66
N GLY A 153 -8.06 -39.49 17.20
CA GLY A 153 -6.65 -39.42 17.60
C GLY A 153 -5.65 -39.30 16.44
N THR A 154 -6.11 -39.03 15.22
CA THR A 154 -5.22 -38.76 14.07
C THR A 154 -5.06 -37.26 13.83
N VAL A 155 -3.87 -36.80 13.44
CA VAL A 155 -3.66 -35.39 13.08
C VAL A 155 -4.26 -35.11 11.70
N LYS A 156 -5.15 -34.12 11.63
CA LYS A 156 -5.72 -33.57 10.39
C LYS A 156 -5.12 -32.20 10.10
N ILE A 157 -4.73 -32.02 8.84
CA ILE A 157 -4.28 -30.73 8.30
C ILE A 157 -5.51 -30.04 7.73
N TYR A 158 -6.05 -29.07 8.46
CA TYR A 158 -7.23 -28.31 8.02
C TYR A 158 -6.86 -27.21 7.04
N ARG A 159 -5.68 -26.61 7.22
CA ARG A 159 -5.11 -25.65 6.28
C ARG A 159 -3.63 -26.01 6.09
N PRO A 160 -3.25 -26.64 4.97
CA PRO A 160 -1.85 -26.89 4.70
C PRO A 160 -1.13 -25.56 4.47
N VAL A 161 0.11 -25.49 4.95
CA VAL A 161 1.03 -24.42 4.55
C VAL A 161 1.26 -24.55 3.05
N LYS A 162 1.17 -23.43 2.35
CA LYS A 162 1.43 -23.29 0.91
C LYS A 162 2.05 -21.92 0.64
N PHE A 163 2.81 -21.82 -0.44
CA PHE A 163 3.39 -20.57 -0.93
C PHE A 163 2.52 -20.00 -2.04
N ASN A 164 2.29 -18.69 -2.03
CA ASN A 164 1.64 -18.04 -3.15
C ASN A 164 2.66 -17.77 -4.25
N SER A 165 2.47 -18.36 -5.41
CA SER A 165 3.26 -18.07 -6.62
C SER A 165 2.63 -17.01 -7.51
N GLU A 166 1.37 -16.64 -7.24
CA GLU A 166 0.66 -15.62 -8.00
C GLU A 166 1.09 -14.24 -7.50
N GLY A 167 1.97 -13.61 -8.27
CA GLY A 167 2.36 -12.22 -8.06
C GLY A 167 1.30 -11.22 -8.51
N ASN A 168 1.57 -9.94 -8.29
CA ASN A 168 0.70 -8.86 -8.73
C ASN A 168 1.20 -8.28 -10.06
N GLN A 169 0.52 -8.62 -11.15
CA GLN A 169 0.82 -8.08 -12.49
C GLN A 169 0.75 -6.54 -12.59
N PHE A 170 0.14 -5.88 -11.59
CA PHE A 170 0.05 -4.43 -11.50
C PHE A 170 1.09 -3.78 -10.58
N ALA A 171 1.99 -4.56 -9.95
CA ALA A 171 3.04 -4.03 -9.07
C ALA A 171 4.05 -3.13 -9.80
N ASP A 172 4.24 -3.37 -11.10
CA ASP A 172 5.10 -2.60 -12.00
C ASP A 172 4.35 -1.43 -12.66
N TYR A 173 3.22 -0.98 -12.11
CA TYR A 173 2.57 0.23 -12.58
C TYR A 173 3.14 1.42 -11.83
N PHE A 174 3.70 2.37 -12.58
CA PHE A 174 4.22 3.60 -11.99
C PHE A 174 3.10 4.38 -11.32
N VAL A 175 3.39 4.98 -10.17
CA VAL A 175 2.45 5.86 -9.46
C VAL A 175 2.52 7.28 -10.01
N ALA A 176 3.69 7.66 -10.52
CA ALA A 176 3.97 8.96 -11.10
C ALA A 176 5.05 8.81 -12.18
N VAL A 177 4.91 9.58 -13.24
CA VAL A 177 5.81 9.63 -14.40
C VAL A 177 5.91 11.06 -14.93
N GLU A 178 6.86 11.34 -15.81
CA GLU A 178 7.05 12.67 -16.42
C GLU A 178 5.79 13.21 -17.12
N GLN A 179 5.06 12.35 -17.83
CA GLN A 179 3.76 12.69 -18.40
C GLN A 179 2.71 11.67 -17.97
N MET A 180 1.72 12.10 -17.19
CA MET A 180 0.67 11.22 -16.69
C MET A 180 -0.31 10.84 -17.80
N PRO A 181 -0.92 9.64 -17.73
CA PRO A 181 -2.00 9.28 -18.63
C PRO A 181 -3.17 10.26 -18.52
N SER A 182 -3.77 10.58 -19.67
CA SER A 182 -4.96 11.44 -19.75
C SER A 182 -6.03 10.79 -20.62
N PRO A 183 -7.33 10.81 -20.25
CA PRO A 183 -8.37 10.25 -21.10
C PRO A 183 -8.43 10.97 -22.44
N ILE A 184 -8.52 10.23 -23.55
CA ILE A 184 -8.71 10.82 -24.88
C ILE A 184 -10.10 11.43 -24.92
N GLY A 185 -10.19 12.73 -25.24
CA GLY A 185 -11.43 13.50 -25.11
C GLY A 185 -11.72 14.02 -23.69
N GLY A 186 -10.75 13.88 -22.77
CA GLY A 186 -10.83 14.37 -21.40
C GLY A 186 -11.89 13.66 -20.56
N ILE A 187 -12.20 14.22 -19.40
CA ILE A 187 -13.18 13.66 -18.45
C ILE A 187 -14.57 13.50 -19.09
N MET A 188 -14.92 14.36 -20.05
CA MET A 188 -16.19 14.27 -20.77
C MET A 188 -16.35 12.96 -21.55
N ALA A 189 -15.27 12.38 -22.09
CA ALA A 189 -15.34 11.09 -22.75
C ALA A 189 -15.73 9.96 -21.79
N ILE A 190 -15.29 10.07 -20.53
CA ILE A 190 -15.69 9.13 -19.47
C ILE A 190 -17.14 9.42 -19.06
N GLN A 191 -17.49 10.69 -18.86
CA GLN A 191 -18.82 11.11 -18.45
C GLN A 191 -19.92 10.62 -19.41
N LYS A 192 -19.65 10.64 -20.72
CA LYS A 192 -20.56 10.14 -21.76
C LYS A 192 -20.85 8.63 -21.65
N ASN A 193 -19.97 7.86 -21.03
CA ASN A 193 -20.14 6.41 -20.85
C ASN A 193 -20.82 6.03 -19.53
N ILE A 194 -21.12 7.01 -18.68
CA ILE A 194 -21.76 6.77 -17.38
C ILE A 194 -23.25 6.55 -17.57
N HIS A 195 -23.74 5.43 -17.05
CA HIS A 195 -25.15 5.21 -16.85
C HIS A 195 -25.46 5.51 -15.38
N TYR A 196 -26.30 6.50 -15.13
CA TYR A 196 -26.67 6.86 -13.76
C TYR A 196 -27.78 5.90 -13.30
N PRO A 197 -27.56 5.04 -12.28
CA PRO A 197 -28.56 4.06 -11.87
C PRO A 197 -29.88 4.70 -11.44
N GLU A 198 -31.01 4.11 -11.86
CA GLU A 198 -32.35 4.63 -11.55
C GLU A 198 -32.62 4.71 -10.05
N ILE A 199 -32.09 3.76 -9.27
CA ILE A 199 -32.21 3.76 -7.81
C ILE A 199 -31.50 4.99 -7.23
N ALA A 200 -30.29 5.29 -7.69
CA ALA A 200 -29.53 6.46 -7.26
C ALA A 200 -30.23 7.77 -7.67
N LYS A 201 -30.82 7.83 -8.88
CA LYS A 201 -31.61 8.98 -9.34
C LYS A 201 -32.83 9.23 -8.45
N ARG A 202 -33.66 8.20 -8.23
CA ARG A 202 -34.88 8.31 -7.41
C ARG A 202 -34.58 8.66 -5.97
N ALA A 203 -33.45 8.17 -5.45
CA ALA A 203 -33.01 8.45 -4.08
C ALA A 203 -32.23 9.77 -3.94
N GLY A 204 -32.07 10.57 -5.01
CA GLY A 204 -31.37 11.86 -4.93
C GLY A 204 -29.85 11.73 -4.67
N ILE A 205 -29.24 10.58 -4.97
CA ILE A 205 -27.85 10.26 -4.59
C ILE A 205 -26.87 10.88 -5.56
N GLU A 206 -26.27 12.00 -5.19
CA GLU A 206 -25.21 12.70 -5.93
C GLU A 206 -23.85 12.58 -5.24
N GLY A 207 -22.77 12.85 -5.98
CA GLY A 207 -21.45 12.98 -5.40
C GLY A 207 -20.33 12.50 -6.32
N ARG A 208 -19.16 12.25 -5.73
CA ARG A 208 -17.96 11.86 -6.49
C ARG A 208 -17.48 10.47 -6.13
N VAL A 209 -17.28 9.67 -7.17
CA VAL A 209 -16.60 8.37 -7.10
C VAL A 209 -15.16 8.55 -7.53
N PHE A 210 -14.22 8.03 -6.75
CA PHE A 210 -12.79 8.03 -7.06
C PHE A 210 -12.38 6.63 -7.47
N VAL A 211 -12.02 6.49 -8.75
CA VAL A 211 -11.62 5.23 -9.35
C VAL A 211 -10.13 5.25 -9.58
N LYS A 212 -9.39 4.28 -9.04
CA LYS A 212 -8.02 4.01 -9.48
C LYS A 212 -8.07 3.21 -10.77
N ALA A 213 -7.40 3.67 -11.82
CA ALA A 213 -7.28 3.00 -13.09
C ALA A 213 -5.81 2.62 -13.36
N TYR A 214 -5.60 1.41 -13.84
CA TYR A 214 -4.30 0.89 -14.25
C TYR A 214 -4.22 0.99 -15.78
N ILE A 215 -3.48 1.97 -16.27
CA ILE A 215 -3.34 2.28 -17.70
C ILE A 215 -2.06 1.63 -18.21
N ASP A 216 -2.18 0.79 -19.23
CA ASP A 216 -1.01 0.19 -19.85
C ASP A 216 -0.28 1.16 -20.80
N SER A 217 0.89 0.75 -21.29
CA SER A 217 1.70 1.51 -22.24
C SER A 217 1.03 1.78 -23.60
N THR A 218 -0.10 1.12 -23.91
CA THR A 218 -0.92 1.38 -25.10
C THR A 218 -2.01 2.43 -24.87
N GLY A 219 -2.20 2.82 -23.60
CA GLY A 219 -3.27 3.72 -23.18
C GLY A 219 -4.59 2.99 -22.86
N THR A 220 -4.57 1.66 -22.75
CA THR A 220 -5.77 0.86 -22.43
C THR A 220 -5.89 0.69 -20.91
N VAL A 221 -7.12 0.74 -20.40
CA VAL A 221 -7.41 0.52 -18.97
C VAL A 221 -7.43 -0.98 -18.69
N ALA A 222 -6.37 -1.51 -18.09
CA ALA A 222 -6.22 -2.93 -17.77
C ALA A 222 -7.06 -3.34 -16.55
N LYS A 223 -7.18 -2.45 -15.55
CA LYS A 223 -7.93 -2.70 -14.31
C LYS A 223 -8.43 -1.40 -13.70
N THR A 224 -9.53 -1.50 -12.95
CA THR A 224 -10.04 -0.42 -12.10
C THR A 224 -10.22 -0.92 -10.66
N GLU A 225 -10.02 -0.05 -9.68
CA GLU A 225 -10.29 -0.29 -8.26
C GLU A 225 -11.03 0.91 -7.66
N LEU A 226 -12.02 0.65 -6.81
CA LEU A 226 -12.70 1.70 -6.07
C LEU A 226 -11.79 2.21 -4.94
N ILE A 227 -11.52 3.52 -4.93
CA ILE A 227 -10.88 4.20 -3.79
C ILE A 227 -11.94 4.72 -2.83
N ARG A 228 -12.95 5.43 -3.37
CA ARG A 228 -14.04 6.02 -2.61
C ARG A 228 -15.30 6.07 -3.46
N GLY A 229 -16.39 5.56 -2.93
CA GLY A 229 -17.68 5.50 -3.60
C GLY A 229 -18.75 6.40 -3.00
N ILE A 230 -19.90 6.44 -3.67
CA ILE A 230 -21.16 7.01 -3.17
C ILE A 230 -22.26 5.94 -3.05
N GLY A 231 -22.01 4.71 -3.50
CA GLY A 231 -22.96 3.60 -3.41
C GLY A 231 -24.10 3.69 -4.44
N SER A 232 -25.18 2.93 -4.18
CA SER A 232 -26.39 2.89 -5.02
C SER A 232 -26.16 2.53 -6.49
N GLY A 233 -25.12 1.74 -6.77
CA GLY A 233 -24.72 1.30 -8.12
C GLY A 233 -23.85 2.29 -8.88
N CYS A 234 -23.61 3.50 -8.35
CA CYS A 234 -22.79 4.52 -9.00
C CYS A 234 -21.30 4.13 -9.04
N ASP A 235 -20.86 3.32 -8.08
CA ASP A 235 -19.45 2.93 -7.93
C ASP A 235 -19.04 1.98 -9.07
N GLU A 236 -19.87 0.98 -9.35
CA GLU A 236 -19.70 0.03 -10.44
C GLU A 236 -19.77 0.73 -11.81
N GLU A 237 -20.75 1.64 -11.98
CA GLU A 237 -20.91 2.40 -13.22
C GLU A 237 -19.73 3.35 -13.47
N ALA A 238 -19.18 3.98 -12.43
CA ALA A 238 -17.98 4.79 -12.57
C ALA A 238 -16.77 3.97 -13.03
N MET A 239 -16.55 2.80 -12.41
CA MET A 239 -15.46 1.91 -12.81
C MET A 239 -15.62 1.41 -14.25
N ASN A 240 -16.84 1.03 -14.64
CA ASN A 240 -17.16 0.60 -15.99
C ASN A 240 -16.96 1.71 -17.03
N ALA A 241 -17.38 2.94 -16.73
CA ALA A 241 -17.23 4.08 -17.61
C ALA A 241 -15.75 4.42 -17.84
N VAL A 242 -14.92 4.40 -16.78
CA VAL A 242 -13.47 4.61 -16.90
C VAL A 242 -12.85 3.53 -17.79
N LYS A 243 -13.22 2.27 -17.59
CA LYS A 243 -12.67 1.12 -18.34
C LYS A 243 -12.97 1.16 -19.85
N LYS A 244 -14.05 1.83 -20.27
CA LYS A 244 -14.46 1.96 -21.69
C LYS A 244 -13.68 3.04 -22.45
N VAL A 245 -12.93 3.91 -21.78
CA VAL A 245 -12.24 5.03 -22.41
C VAL A 245 -10.77 4.72 -22.61
N LYS A 246 -10.25 5.07 -23.80
CA LYS A 246 -8.81 5.01 -24.09
C LYS A 246 -8.10 6.27 -23.58
N PHE A 247 -6.88 6.11 -23.13
CA PHE A 247 -6.03 7.15 -22.57
C PHE A 247 -4.85 7.43 -23.51
N ASN A 248 -4.34 8.65 -23.48
CA ASN A 248 -2.95 8.88 -23.84
C ASN A 248 -2.09 8.13 -22.80
N PRO A 249 -1.13 7.29 -23.21
CA PRO A 249 -0.31 6.53 -22.28
C PRO A 249 0.61 7.45 -21.46
N GLY A 250 1.03 6.96 -20.30
CA GLY A 250 2.04 7.66 -19.52
C GLY A 250 3.42 7.57 -20.16
N MET A 251 4.23 8.62 -20.02
CA MET A 251 5.59 8.67 -20.55
C MET A 251 6.61 8.86 -19.44
N GLN A 252 7.69 8.06 -19.48
CA GLN A 252 8.83 8.16 -18.59
C GLN A 252 10.11 8.02 -19.42
N ARG A 253 11.02 9.01 -19.37
CA ARG A 253 12.28 9.01 -20.13
C ARG A 253 12.06 8.75 -21.62
N GLY A 254 11.03 9.38 -22.19
CA GLY A 254 10.66 9.23 -23.60
C GLY A 254 10.06 7.88 -23.99
N LYS A 255 9.83 6.96 -23.05
CA LYS A 255 9.19 5.66 -23.29
C LYS A 255 7.77 5.63 -22.72
N ARG A 256 6.86 4.97 -23.42
CA ARG A 256 5.51 4.66 -22.90
C ARG A 256 5.64 3.63 -21.78
N VAL A 257 4.94 3.85 -20.68
CA VAL A 257 5.01 2.98 -19.50
C VAL A 257 3.62 2.74 -18.90
N ASN A 258 3.49 1.67 -18.11
CA ASN A 258 2.28 1.34 -17.38
C ASN A 258 2.15 2.24 -16.15
N VAL A 259 0.99 2.86 -15.93
CA VAL A 259 0.80 3.86 -14.88
C VAL A 259 -0.54 3.65 -14.18
N GLN A 260 -0.57 3.77 -12.87
CA GLN A 260 -1.82 3.89 -12.12
C GLN A 260 -2.21 5.37 -11.94
N VAL A 261 -3.48 5.69 -12.18
CA VAL A 261 -4.01 7.05 -12.06
C VAL A 261 -5.34 7.02 -11.31
N THR A 262 -5.63 8.06 -10.51
CA THR A 262 -6.94 8.23 -9.88
C THR A 262 -7.80 9.16 -10.72
N VAL A 263 -8.98 8.67 -11.13
CA VAL A 263 -9.95 9.40 -11.93
C VAL A 263 -11.17 9.74 -11.06
N PRO A 264 -11.46 11.03 -10.84
CA PRO A 264 -12.68 11.46 -10.17
C PRO A 264 -13.85 11.51 -11.15
N ILE A 265 -14.96 10.87 -10.79
CA ILE A 265 -16.19 10.79 -11.58
C ILE A 265 -17.33 11.44 -10.81
N LEU A 266 -18.03 12.39 -11.45
CA LEU A 266 -19.12 13.14 -10.82
C LEU A 266 -20.48 12.56 -11.24
N PHE A 267 -21.32 12.25 -10.25
CA PHE A 267 -22.75 12.01 -10.41
C PHE A 267 -23.50 13.24 -9.92
N LYS A 268 -24.27 13.86 -10.82
CA LYS A 268 -25.10 15.03 -10.54
C LYS A 268 -26.40 14.88 -11.33
N LEU A 269 -27.52 15.12 -10.67
CA LEU A 269 -28.84 15.15 -11.25
C LEU A 269 -28.97 16.44 -12.06
N SER A 270 -29.30 16.31 -13.34
CA SER A 270 -29.72 17.47 -14.12
C SER A 270 -31.19 17.74 -13.79
N ASN A 271 -31.46 18.78 -13.01
CA ASN A 271 -32.80 19.37 -13.02
C ASN A 271 -33.00 19.93 -14.42
N GLY A 272 -33.99 19.42 -15.16
CA GLY A 272 -34.12 19.65 -16.60
C GLY A 272 -34.00 21.13 -17.00
N SER A 273 -32.82 21.49 -17.52
CA SER A 273 -32.50 22.68 -18.33
C SER A 273 -31.01 23.09 -18.30
N ASP A 274 -30.09 22.35 -17.66
CA ASP A 274 -28.66 22.68 -17.76
C ASP A 274 -27.76 21.44 -17.86
N THR A 275 -27.08 21.28 -19.00
CA THR A 275 -25.88 20.45 -19.10
C THR A 275 -24.75 21.19 -18.37
N PRO A 276 -24.04 20.59 -17.40
CA PRO A 276 -23.01 21.31 -16.66
C PRO A 276 -21.91 21.79 -17.60
N LYS A 277 -21.69 23.12 -17.63
CA LYS A 277 -20.64 23.75 -18.44
C LYS A 277 -19.27 23.36 -17.88
N ASN A 278 -18.27 23.30 -18.76
CA ASN A 278 -16.90 22.83 -18.47
C ASN A 278 -16.17 23.65 -17.36
N SER A 279 -16.64 24.86 -17.05
CA SER A 279 -16.20 25.69 -15.93
C SER A 279 -16.58 25.09 -14.57
N ASP A 280 -17.82 24.62 -14.46
CA ASP A 280 -18.44 24.28 -13.17
C ASP A 280 -17.86 22.96 -12.62
N LEU A 281 -17.42 22.07 -13.53
CA LEU A 281 -16.75 20.83 -13.19
C LEU A 281 -15.32 21.05 -12.65
N LYS A 282 -14.63 22.10 -13.10
CA LYS A 282 -13.28 22.45 -12.64
C LYS A 282 -13.30 23.07 -11.25
N ASP A 283 -14.21 24.00 -11.01
CA ASP A 283 -14.31 24.72 -9.73
C ASP A 283 -14.81 23.82 -8.61
N GLN A 284 -15.72 22.89 -8.93
CA GLN A 284 -16.24 21.94 -7.97
C GLN A 284 -15.20 20.83 -7.63
N LEU A 285 -14.25 20.52 -8.53
CA LEU A 285 -13.13 19.57 -8.28
C LEU A 285 -12.18 20.09 -7.19
N LEU A 286 -12.01 21.42 -7.14
CA LEU A 286 -11.13 22.16 -6.23
C LEU A 286 -11.65 22.14 -4.78
N LEU A 287 -12.96 22.42 -4.60
CA LEU A 287 -13.61 22.52 -3.28
C LEU A 287 -13.73 21.19 -2.52
N THR A 288 -13.69 20.04 -3.21
CA THR A 288 -13.77 18.71 -2.55
C THR A 288 -12.42 18.24 -2.01
N TYR A 289 -11.32 18.75 -2.57
CA TYR A 289 -9.95 18.42 -2.16
C TYR A 289 -9.65 18.87 -0.72
N GLU A 290 -10.29 19.94 -0.25
CA GLU A 290 -10.06 20.53 1.07
C GLU A 290 -10.78 19.80 2.22
N LYS A 291 -11.85 19.02 1.94
CA LYS A 291 -12.76 18.51 2.98
C LYS A 291 -12.43 17.11 3.52
N ASP A 292 -11.68 16.28 2.79
CA ASP A 292 -11.41 14.86 3.12
C ASP A 292 -10.21 14.62 4.10
N ILE A 293 -9.90 15.58 5.00
CA ILE A 293 -8.64 15.59 5.77
C ILE A 293 -8.64 14.75 7.07
N ASN A 294 -9.73 14.09 7.48
CA ASN A 294 -9.75 13.38 8.78
C ASN A 294 -9.86 11.85 8.68
N SER A 295 -8.73 11.13 8.60
CA SER A 295 -8.66 9.69 8.95
C SER A 295 -7.27 9.25 9.45
N SER A 296 -7.28 8.78 10.70
CA SER A 296 -6.47 7.73 11.36
C SER A 296 -4.99 7.48 10.96
N GLY A 297 -4.10 7.65 11.95
CA GLY A 297 -2.86 6.88 12.11
C GLY A 297 -1.67 7.26 11.21
N LEU A 298 -1.90 8.02 10.15
CA LEU A 298 -0.92 8.32 9.12
C LEU A 298 -0.81 9.83 8.88
N SER A 299 0.41 10.28 8.58
CA SER A 299 0.73 11.71 8.45
C SER A 299 0.42 12.22 7.03
N LYS A 300 0.12 13.52 6.91
CA LYS A 300 -0.18 14.19 5.64
C LYS A 300 0.81 15.32 5.39
N LEU A 301 1.23 15.49 4.15
CA LEU A 301 1.94 16.67 3.68
C LEU A 301 1.03 17.40 2.71
N SER A 302 0.65 18.63 3.04
CA SER A 302 -0.18 19.47 2.19
C SER A 302 0.60 20.73 1.86
N GLY A 303 0.36 21.35 0.71
CA GLY A 303 1.05 22.59 0.42
C GLY A 303 0.59 23.30 -0.82
N LYS A 304 1.18 24.48 -1.04
CA LYS A 304 0.94 25.31 -2.22
C LYS A 304 2.25 25.65 -2.90
N ILE A 305 2.31 25.45 -4.21
CA ILE A 305 3.45 25.81 -5.05
C ILE A 305 3.13 27.04 -5.90
N ILE A 306 4.06 28.00 -5.88
CA ILE A 306 3.93 29.25 -6.60
C ILE A 306 5.26 29.61 -7.28
N SER A 307 5.18 30.44 -8.33
CA SER A 307 6.34 31.02 -8.97
C SER A 307 7.06 31.97 -8.02
N ALA A 308 8.38 31.91 -7.99
CA ALA A 308 9.19 32.83 -7.21
C ALA A 308 9.05 34.28 -7.71
N LYS A 309 8.82 34.46 -9.02
CA LYS A 309 8.53 35.75 -9.65
C LYS A 309 7.01 35.88 -9.85
N GLY A 310 6.37 36.78 -9.10
CA GLY A 310 4.94 37.08 -9.21
C GLY A 310 4.01 36.24 -8.33
N GLY A 311 4.50 35.17 -7.68
CA GLY A 311 3.69 34.37 -6.75
C GLY A 311 2.52 33.63 -7.40
N ILE A 312 2.60 33.41 -8.71
CA ILE A 312 1.55 32.80 -9.52
C ILE A 312 1.49 31.31 -9.17
N PRO A 313 0.32 30.75 -8.89
CA PRO A 313 0.15 29.31 -8.69
C PRO A 313 0.71 28.48 -9.84
N ILE A 314 1.41 27.40 -9.51
CA ILE A 314 2.00 26.51 -10.52
C ILE A 314 1.21 25.21 -10.53
N ALA A 315 0.46 24.99 -11.61
CA ALA A 315 -0.28 23.75 -11.83
C ALA A 315 0.61 22.61 -12.33
N ALA A 316 0.20 21.37 -12.10
CA ALA A 316 0.87 20.17 -12.60
C ALA A 316 2.36 20.07 -12.22
N ALA A 317 2.80 20.73 -11.15
CA ALA A 317 4.11 20.49 -10.57
C ALA A 317 4.06 19.18 -9.80
N ASN A 318 5.03 18.31 -10.04
CA ASN A 318 5.18 17.03 -9.35
C ASN A 318 6.02 17.24 -8.08
N ILE A 319 5.42 16.99 -6.92
CA ILE A 319 6.06 16.99 -5.62
C ILE A 319 6.34 15.53 -5.25
N LEU A 320 7.60 15.18 -4.97
CA LEU A 320 8.02 13.83 -4.61
C LEU A 320 8.76 13.80 -3.26
N LEU A 321 8.51 12.75 -2.49
CA LEU A 321 9.35 12.36 -1.36
C LEU A 321 10.38 11.35 -1.85
N VAL A 322 11.61 11.82 -2.06
CA VAL A 322 12.70 11.03 -2.65
C VAL A 322 12.99 9.81 -1.75
N GLY A 323 13.22 8.66 -2.39
CA GLY A 323 13.37 7.36 -1.71
C GLY A 323 12.05 6.67 -1.38
N THR A 324 10.91 7.23 -1.78
CA THR A 324 9.58 6.62 -1.62
C THR A 324 8.78 6.63 -2.92
N LYS A 325 7.67 5.89 -2.96
CA LYS A 325 6.66 5.98 -4.02
C LYS A 325 5.63 7.11 -3.77
N LEU A 326 5.84 7.95 -2.76
CA LEU A 326 4.90 8.97 -2.33
C LEU A 326 5.18 10.30 -3.03
N GLY A 327 4.15 10.83 -3.69
CA GLY A 327 4.21 12.08 -4.44
C GLY A 327 2.82 12.59 -4.78
N ALA A 328 2.74 13.81 -5.29
CA ALA A 328 1.51 14.44 -5.72
C ALA A 328 1.77 15.46 -6.82
N ALA A 329 0.78 15.69 -7.67
CA ALA A 329 0.78 16.81 -8.60
C ALA A 329 0.00 17.98 -8.01
N SER A 330 0.46 19.21 -8.26
CA SER A 330 -0.30 20.40 -7.88
C SER A 330 -1.48 20.65 -8.81
N ASN A 331 -2.58 21.15 -8.27
CA ASN A 331 -3.75 21.57 -9.02
C ASN A 331 -3.55 22.97 -9.66
N ASN A 332 -4.55 23.51 -10.34
CA ASN A 332 -4.47 24.84 -10.99
C ASN A 332 -4.24 26.00 -10.01
N ASN A 333 -4.57 25.81 -8.73
CA ASN A 333 -4.29 26.74 -7.65
C ASN A 333 -2.92 26.50 -7.00
N GLY A 334 -2.11 25.61 -7.57
CA GLY A 334 -0.81 25.23 -7.04
C GLY A 334 -0.89 24.37 -5.78
N GLU A 335 -2.06 23.90 -5.36
CA GLU A 335 -2.19 23.09 -4.15
C GLU A 335 -1.92 21.61 -4.41
N PHE A 336 -1.32 20.92 -3.45
CA PHE A 336 -1.04 19.49 -3.50
C PHE A 336 -1.25 18.85 -2.11
N PHE A 337 -1.46 17.53 -2.10
CA PHE A 337 -1.43 16.72 -0.87
C PHE A 337 -0.72 15.40 -1.13
N ILE A 338 0.04 14.92 -0.16
CA ILE A 338 0.58 13.56 -0.09
C ILE A 338 0.08 12.97 1.22
N SER A 339 -0.57 11.82 1.15
CA SER A 339 -1.16 11.15 2.31
C SER A 339 -0.44 9.84 2.60
N LYS A 340 -0.72 9.27 3.77
CA LYS A 340 -0.16 7.97 4.19
C LYS A 340 1.37 7.98 4.33
N ILE A 341 1.94 9.14 4.69
CA ILE A 341 3.38 9.28 4.82
C ILE A 341 3.80 8.73 6.19
N PRO A 342 4.71 7.72 6.23
CA PRO A 342 5.27 7.27 7.48
C PRO A 342 6.00 8.42 8.19
N PRO A 343 6.07 8.41 9.53
CA PRO A 343 6.89 9.37 10.25
C PRO A 343 8.36 9.17 9.88
N GLY A 344 9.09 10.24 9.61
CA GLY A 344 10.48 10.15 9.15
C GLY A 344 11.00 11.43 8.52
N GLU A 345 12.29 11.41 8.19
CA GLU A 345 12.94 12.47 7.41
C GLU A 345 12.92 12.09 5.93
N TYR A 346 12.51 13.03 5.08
CA TYR A 346 12.41 12.84 3.64
C TYR A 346 13.05 14.00 2.91
N LEU A 347 13.70 13.73 1.77
CA LEU A 347 14.09 14.78 0.84
C LEU A 347 12.88 15.13 -0.05
N LEU A 348 12.49 16.40 -0.05
CA LEU A 348 11.38 16.91 -0.85
C LEU A 348 11.92 17.45 -2.18
N GLN A 349 11.36 16.98 -3.28
CA GLN A 349 11.77 17.40 -4.62
C GLN A 349 10.55 17.85 -5.43
N VAL A 350 10.74 18.86 -6.24
CA VAL A 350 9.71 19.35 -7.16
C VAL A 350 10.21 19.30 -8.59
N PHE A 351 9.36 18.83 -9.49
CA PHE A 351 9.58 18.87 -10.92
C PHE A 351 8.41 19.55 -11.62
N HIS A 352 8.68 20.44 -12.55
CA HIS A 352 7.65 20.99 -13.43
C HIS A 352 8.23 21.26 -14.82
N PRO A 353 7.53 20.93 -15.92
CA PRO A 353 8.05 21.06 -17.29
C PRO A 353 8.65 22.45 -17.60
N THR A 354 7.94 23.52 -17.22
CA THR A 354 8.37 24.91 -17.44
C THR A 354 9.39 25.45 -16.43
N TYR A 355 9.47 24.89 -15.22
CA TYR A 355 10.30 25.44 -14.13
C TYR A 355 11.52 24.57 -13.82
N GLY A 356 11.62 23.38 -14.41
CA GLY A 356 12.69 22.43 -14.17
C GLY A 356 12.55 21.70 -12.83
N LYS A 357 13.65 21.08 -12.41
CA LYS A 357 13.77 20.32 -11.16
C LYS A 357 14.31 21.23 -10.04
N HIS A 358 13.69 21.17 -8.87
CA HIS A 358 14.08 21.92 -7.67
C HIS A 358 14.17 20.98 -6.47
N ASP A 359 15.35 20.94 -5.84
CA ASP A 359 15.56 20.21 -4.59
C ASP A 359 15.22 21.12 -3.41
N MET A 360 14.16 20.80 -2.67
CA MET A 360 13.63 21.65 -1.60
C MET A 360 14.27 21.38 -0.23
N GLY A 361 15.17 20.40 -0.16
CA GLY A 361 15.83 19.98 1.07
C GLY A 361 15.00 19.00 1.89
N LYS A 362 15.50 18.70 3.09
CA LYS A 362 14.93 17.70 3.99
C LYS A 362 13.71 18.26 4.74
N ILE A 363 12.68 17.44 4.84
CA ILE A 363 11.49 17.70 5.65
C ILE A 363 11.31 16.57 6.66
N TYR A 364 10.75 16.90 7.84
CA TYR A 364 10.47 15.92 8.88
C TYR A 364 8.97 15.76 9.09
N ILE A 365 8.49 14.54 8.91
CA ILE A 365 7.08 14.17 9.03
C ILE A 365 6.87 13.51 10.40
N LYS A 366 5.97 14.09 11.21
CA LYS A 366 5.59 13.57 12.54
C LYS A 366 4.32 12.74 12.43
N ALA A 367 4.26 11.63 13.17
CA ALA A 367 3.09 10.76 13.25
C ALA A 367 1.81 11.54 13.56
N ASN A 368 0.73 11.22 12.84
CA ASN A 368 -0.60 11.83 13.00
C ASN A 368 -0.62 13.35 12.87
N LYS A 369 0.36 13.97 12.19
CA LYS A 369 0.37 15.40 11.94
C LYS A 369 0.24 15.71 10.46
N ASN A 370 -0.46 16.82 10.21
CA ASN A 370 -0.49 17.48 8.91
C ASN A 370 0.67 18.48 8.88
N LEU A 371 1.61 18.28 7.97
CA LEU A 371 2.65 19.26 7.67
C LEU A 371 2.16 20.12 6.49
N LEU A 372 2.09 21.43 6.70
CA LEU A 372 1.72 22.38 5.65
C LEU A 372 2.97 23.10 5.15
N VAL A 373 3.22 23.07 3.84
CA VAL A 373 4.40 23.69 3.21
C VAL A 373 4.00 24.66 2.10
N LYS A 374 4.75 25.76 1.99
CA LYS A 374 4.63 26.70 0.87
C LYS A 374 5.91 26.66 0.05
N ILE A 375 5.80 26.20 -1.19
CA ILE A 375 6.94 25.98 -2.09
C ILE A 375 7.01 27.13 -3.10
N ARG A 376 8.21 27.71 -3.25
CA ARG A 376 8.49 28.74 -4.25
C ARG A 376 9.57 28.23 -5.19
N ILE A 377 9.29 28.18 -6.49
CA ILE A 377 10.27 27.73 -7.50
C ILE A 377 10.52 28.81 -8.55
N LYS A 378 11.77 28.95 -8.97
CA LYS A 378 12.20 29.85 -10.05
C LYS A 378 12.19 29.09 -11.37
N LYS A 379 11.98 29.79 -12.49
CA LYS A 379 12.12 29.17 -13.80
C LYS A 379 13.59 28.75 -13.95
N GLY A 380 13.85 27.50 -14.33
CA GLY A 380 15.20 27.02 -14.59
C GLY A 380 15.88 27.90 -15.63
N SER A 381 17.18 28.16 -15.42
CA SER A 381 18.05 28.82 -16.38
C SER A 381 18.15 28.01 -17.67
#